data_AF-A0A7S2DIF9-F1
#
_entry.id   AF-A0A7S2DIF9-F1
#
_cell.length_a   1.000
_cell.length_b   1.000
_cell.length_c   1.000
_cell.angle_alpha   90.00
_cell.angle_beta   90.00
_cell.angle_gamma   90.00
#
_symmetry.space_group_name_H-M   'P 1'
#
loop_
_entity.id
_entity.type
_entity.pdbx_description
1 polymer ?
#
loop_
_entity_poly.entity_id
_entity_poly.type
_entity_poly.pdbx_seq_one_letter_code
_entity_poly.pdbx_strand_id
1 'polypeptide(L)'
;HESHRTTKMTQFVDGAAIDNTGLLALLQRGVKRVVWLNSAKRVIDPKIDLCKAGIQELVAARMDNSVLDKFDGFGKSLDNPSKGYSSSHNRVFKKEAVFKLACQIQKHFDKGTPVVVHFEETVLDNLWWGITGGWKVEVVLVYLSKSKQFVDLLPEDTKELLDDDSGELSKYPHFPTAGGAGTKAQFNLLTATSEYFVKSSEKLFRKLLGKGDEKDDDEAEKTDKDKDVEKTAQDKGTDKEEKEEEEKKKKDTDTEAKNHDKDTEAEKKDTDKEAEAEKKDKAKGKEAEKKDKEKEAEKRTEKDTDKEEKEEKEEREE
;
A
#
# COMPACT_ATOMS: atom_id res chain seq x y z
N HIS A 1 -7.78 -38.69 38.98
CA HIS A 1 -7.94 -37.59 38.01
C HIS A 1 -6.55 -37.03 37.69
N GLU A 2 -5.87 -37.64 36.72
CA GLU A 2 -4.65 -37.06 36.16
C GLU A 2 -5.05 -35.93 35.21
N SER A 3 -4.79 -34.70 35.64
CA SER A 3 -4.90 -33.53 34.79
C SER A 3 -3.73 -33.56 33.81
N HIS A 4 -4.00 -33.98 32.57
CA HIS A 4 -3.06 -33.79 31.46
C HIS A 4 -2.82 -32.29 31.27
N ARG A 5 -1.75 -31.77 31.87
CA ARG A 5 -1.20 -30.47 31.50
C ARG A 5 -0.61 -30.62 30.11
N THR A 6 -1.38 -30.26 29.10
CA THR A 6 -0.85 -29.97 27.77
C THR A 6 0.07 -28.77 27.90
N THR A 7 1.39 -29.02 27.82
CA THR A 7 2.40 -27.98 27.71
C THR A 7 2.10 -27.20 26.43
N LYS A 8 1.59 -25.98 26.56
CA LYS A 8 1.41 -25.11 25.40
C LYS A 8 2.79 -24.80 24.84
N MET A 9 3.05 -25.19 23.60
CA MET A 9 4.26 -24.76 22.91
C MET A 9 4.24 -23.23 22.81
N THR A 10 5.25 -22.60 23.40
CA THR A 10 5.52 -21.17 23.25
C THR A 10 6.50 -20.98 22.10
N GLN A 11 6.05 -20.37 21.01
CA GLN A 11 6.94 -19.90 19.95
C GLN A 11 7.43 -18.49 20.31
N PHE A 12 8.75 -18.29 20.23
CA PHE A 12 9.32 -16.95 20.25
C PHE A 12 9.23 -16.37 18.85
N VAL A 13 8.50 -15.27 18.69
CA VAL A 13 8.40 -14.51 17.45
C VAL A 13 8.84 -13.08 17.72
N ASP A 14 9.40 -12.42 16.72
CA ASP A 14 9.58 -10.98 16.81
C ASP A 14 8.18 -10.31 16.85
N GLY A 15 8.07 -9.18 17.56
CA GLY A 15 6.81 -8.44 17.66
C GLY A 15 6.25 -7.98 16.32
N ALA A 16 7.07 -8.09 15.26
CA ALA A 16 6.74 -7.81 13.88
C ALA A 16 5.60 -8.69 13.32
N ALA A 17 5.33 -9.84 13.94
CA ALA A 17 4.21 -10.69 13.57
C ALA A 17 2.84 -10.09 13.95
N ILE A 18 2.83 -9.09 14.85
CA ILE A 18 1.63 -8.46 15.38
C ILE A 18 1.47 -7.04 14.84
N ASP A 19 2.47 -6.16 14.97
CA ASP A 19 2.48 -4.83 14.36
C ASP A 19 3.91 -4.30 14.14
N ASN A 20 4.18 -3.74 12.96
CA ASN A 20 5.47 -3.16 12.59
C ASN A 20 5.46 -1.63 12.49
N THR A 21 4.33 -1.01 12.84
CA THR A 21 4.11 0.41 12.58
C THR A 21 4.16 1.27 13.83
N GLY A 22 3.84 0.68 14.99
CA GLY A 22 3.65 1.43 16.23
C GLY A 22 2.33 2.21 16.27
N LEU A 23 1.56 2.26 15.17
CA LEU A 23 0.31 3.00 15.08
C LEU A 23 -0.69 2.46 16.11
N LEU A 24 -0.84 1.14 16.22
CA LEU A 24 -1.80 0.54 17.15
C LEU A 24 -1.48 0.90 18.61
N ALA A 25 -0.20 0.93 18.96
CA ALA A 25 0.25 1.33 20.29
C ALA A 25 -0.03 2.82 20.60
N LEU A 26 -0.01 3.70 19.60
CA LEU A 26 -0.39 5.10 19.74
C LEU A 26 -1.91 5.25 19.87
N LEU A 27 -2.69 4.51 19.08
CA LEU A 27 -4.15 4.52 19.14
C LEU A 27 -4.68 3.96 20.47
N GLN A 28 -4.07 2.91 21.01
CA GLN A 28 -4.34 2.40 22.37
C GLN A 28 -4.23 3.49 23.45
N ARG A 29 -3.34 4.47 23.24
CA ARG A 29 -3.11 5.59 24.18
C ARG A 29 -3.98 6.81 23.86
N GLY A 30 -4.88 6.73 22.88
CA GLY A 30 -5.74 7.84 22.48
C GLY A 30 -5.00 9.01 21.82
N VAL A 31 -3.84 8.75 21.19
CA VAL A 31 -3.07 9.79 20.49
C VAL A 31 -3.84 10.26 19.26
N LYS A 32 -4.19 11.55 19.22
CA LYS A 32 -5.03 12.15 18.17
C LYS A 32 -4.28 12.60 16.92
N ARG A 33 -2.96 12.72 16.98
CA ARG A 33 -2.13 13.25 15.90
C ARG A 33 -0.89 12.37 15.77
N VAL A 34 -0.72 11.73 14.62
CA VAL A 34 0.29 10.69 14.42
C VAL A 34 1.10 10.97 13.16
N VAL A 35 2.42 10.97 13.30
CA VAL A 35 3.32 10.77 12.16
C VAL A 35 3.55 9.27 12.04
N TRP A 36 3.11 8.69 10.92
CA TRP A 36 3.28 7.27 10.64
C TRP A 36 4.36 7.09 9.58
N LEU A 37 5.52 6.60 10.01
CA LEU A 37 6.64 6.28 9.11
C LEU A 37 6.49 4.83 8.62
N ASN A 38 6.06 4.63 7.39
CA ASN A 38 5.90 3.32 6.78
C ASN A 38 7.14 2.96 5.94
N SER A 39 7.91 1.99 6.42
CA SER A 39 9.08 1.44 5.72
C SER A 39 8.64 0.35 4.74
N ALA A 40 7.93 0.73 3.67
CA ALA A 40 7.39 -0.19 2.67
C ALA A 40 8.48 -1.13 2.13
N LYS A 41 8.21 -2.45 2.16
CA LYS A 41 9.20 -3.46 1.72
C LYS A 41 9.32 -3.59 0.20
N ARG A 42 8.34 -3.08 -0.54
CA ARG A 42 8.20 -3.30 -1.99
C ARG A 42 7.82 -1.99 -2.67
N VAL A 43 8.32 -1.83 -3.89
CA VAL A 43 7.87 -0.79 -4.82
C VAL A 43 6.45 -1.13 -5.25
N ILE A 44 5.57 -0.12 -5.25
CA ILE A 44 4.23 -0.23 -5.82
C ILE A 44 4.34 -0.45 -7.33
N ASP A 45 3.56 -1.39 -7.88
CA ASP A 45 3.53 -1.61 -9.33
C ASP A 45 2.85 -0.43 -10.03
N PRO A 46 3.57 0.35 -10.86
CA PRO A 46 3.00 1.53 -11.53
C PRO A 46 1.95 1.18 -12.59
N LYS A 47 1.79 -0.10 -12.94
CA LYS A 47 0.81 -0.54 -13.95
C LYS A 47 -0.61 -0.64 -13.41
N ILE A 48 -0.79 -0.64 -12.09
CA ILE A 48 -2.10 -0.76 -11.45
C ILE A 48 -2.58 0.63 -11.02
N ASP A 49 -3.77 1.02 -11.51
CA ASP A 49 -4.43 2.27 -11.13
C ASP A 49 -5.03 2.14 -9.72
N LEU A 50 -4.28 2.57 -8.70
CA LEU A 50 -4.70 2.54 -7.30
C LEU A 50 -5.95 3.39 -7.03
N CYS A 51 -6.23 4.40 -7.85
CA CYS A 51 -7.44 5.22 -7.73
C CYS A 51 -8.72 4.48 -8.12
N LYS A 52 -8.61 3.39 -8.90
CA LYS A 52 -9.74 2.53 -9.31
C LYS A 52 -9.65 1.10 -8.77
N ALA A 53 -8.57 0.80 -8.05
CA ALA A 53 -8.28 -0.53 -7.53
C ALA A 53 -9.27 -0.94 -6.43
N GLY A 54 -9.73 -2.19 -6.48
CA GLY A 54 -10.27 -2.89 -5.34
C GLY A 54 -9.17 -3.43 -4.43
N ILE A 55 -9.55 -4.16 -3.39
CA ILE A 55 -8.58 -4.57 -2.38
C ILE A 55 -7.56 -5.60 -2.91
N GLN A 56 -7.99 -6.50 -3.80
CA GLN A 56 -7.10 -7.51 -4.39
C GLN A 56 -6.09 -6.86 -5.32
N GLU A 57 -6.51 -5.82 -6.04
CA GLU A 57 -5.67 -5.02 -6.91
C GLU A 57 -4.64 -4.22 -6.10
N LEU A 58 -4.99 -3.68 -4.92
CA LEU A 58 -4.02 -3.03 -4.04
C LEU A 58 -2.95 -4.00 -3.52
N VAL A 59 -3.34 -5.25 -3.22
CA VAL A 59 -2.40 -6.32 -2.84
C VAL A 59 -1.51 -6.71 -4.03
N ALA A 60 -2.09 -6.86 -5.22
CA ALA A 60 -1.36 -7.16 -6.45
C ALA A 60 -0.38 -6.03 -6.82
N ALA A 61 -0.77 -4.78 -6.57
CA ALA A 61 0.08 -3.60 -6.71
C ALA A 61 1.19 -3.50 -5.67
N ARG A 62 1.26 -4.47 -4.73
CA ARG A 62 2.29 -4.54 -3.69
C ARG A 62 2.25 -3.36 -2.71
N MET A 63 1.08 -2.76 -2.51
CA MET A 63 0.90 -1.81 -1.41
C MET A 63 1.25 -2.50 -0.08
N ASP A 64 1.93 -1.77 0.81
CA ASP A 64 2.54 -2.39 1.99
C ASP A 64 1.47 -2.97 2.93
N ASN A 65 1.70 -4.23 3.35
CA ASN A 65 0.73 -4.97 4.15
C ASN A 65 0.46 -4.29 5.49
N SER A 66 1.44 -3.57 6.05
CA SER A 66 1.28 -2.89 7.33
C SER A 66 0.42 -1.62 7.24
N VAL A 67 0.18 -1.12 6.02
CA VAL A 67 -0.85 -0.11 5.76
C VAL A 67 -2.20 -0.79 5.59
N LEU A 68 -2.28 -1.78 4.69
CA LEU A 68 -3.53 -2.45 4.33
C LEU A 68 -4.22 -3.15 5.51
N ASP A 69 -3.48 -3.75 6.44
CA ASP A 69 -4.05 -4.43 7.61
C ASP A 69 -4.87 -3.51 8.55
N LYS A 70 -4.59 -2.21 8.56
CA LYS A 70 -5.33 -1.21 9.36
C LYS A 70 -6.74 -0.95 8.83
N PHE A 71 -6.99 -1.29 7.57
CA PHE A 71 -8.24 -1.05 6.84
C PHE A 71 -8.95 -2.36 6.43
N ASP A 72 -8.68 -3.48 7.10
CA ASP A 72 -9.25 -4.79 6.73
C ASP A 72 -8.82 -5.28 5.33
N GLY A 73 -7.61 -4.91 4.90
CA GLY A 73 -7.17 -5.15 3.53
C GLY A 73 -6.96 -6.62 3.18
N PHE A 74 -6.85 -7.49 4.17
CA PHE A 74 -6.59 -8.91 3.96
C PHE A 74 -7.62 -9.83 4.59
N GLY A 75 -8.51 -9.32 5.46
CA GLY A 75 -9.26 -10.17 6.37
C GLY A 75 -8.35 -11.20 7.04
N LYS A 76 -8.76 -12.47 7.02
CA LYS A 76 -8.00 -13.60 7.60
C LYS A 76 -6.88 -14.16 6.69
N SER A 77 -6.72 -13.67 5.47
CA SER A 77 -5.81 -14.29 4.48
C SER A 77 -4.32 -14.15 4.82
N LEU A 78 -3.95 -13.17 5.65
CA LEU A 78 -2.58 -13.02 6.15
C LEU A 78 -2.35 -13.65 7.52
N ASP A 79 -3.39 -14.17 8.17
CA ASP A 79 -3.21 -14.86 9.43
C ASP A 79 -2.49 -16.17 9.17
N ASN A 80 -1.39 -16.36 9.88
CA ASN A 80 -0.71 -17.62 9.94
C ASN A 80 -0.33 -17.88 11.39
N PRO A 81 -1.26 -18.43 12.19
CA PRO A 81 -1.02 -18.70 13.61
C PRO A 81 0.19 -19.59 13.84
N SER A 82 0.49 -20.52 12.92
CA SER A 82 1.67 -21.40 13.01
C SER A 82 3.00 -20.66 12.88
N LYS A 83 2.97 -19.44 12.35
CA LYS A 83 4.10 -18.50 12.22
C LYS A 83 3.95 -17.25 13.09
N GLY A 84 2.93 -17.22 13.96
CA GLY A 84 2.61 -16.08 14.83
C GLY A 84 1.99 -14.86 14.13
N TYR A 85 1.66 -14.94 12.84
CA TYR A 85 1.03 -13.81 12.13
C TYR A 85 -0.47 -13.73 12.45
N SER A 86 -0.92 -12.55 12.87
CA SER A 86 -2.31 -12.29 13.29
C SER A 86 -2.79 -10.91 12.79
N SER A 87 -2.44 -10.55 11.56
CA SER A 87 -2.72 -9.23 10.98
C SER A 87 -4.20 -8.94 10.78
N SER A 88 -5.08 -9.94 10.75
CA SER A 88 -6.53 -9.71 10.67
C SER A 88 -7.10 -8.95 11.87
N HIS A 89 -6.38 -8.98 12.99
CA HIS A 89 -6.75 -8.26 14.21
C HIS A 89 -6.34 -6.77 14.18
N ASN A 90 -5.69 -6.28 13.13
CA ASN A 90 -5.14 -4.91 13.10
C ASN A 90 -6.07 -3.84 12.55
N ARG A 91 -7.30 -4.22 12.19
CA ARG A 91 -8.30 -3.27 11.67
C ARG A 91 -8.63 -2.20 12.71
N VAL A 92 -8.37 -0.95 12.38
CA VAL A 92 -8.69 0.22 13.21
C VAL A 92 -9.32 1.37 12.42
N PHE A 93 -9.41 1.24 11.09
CA PHE A 93 -10.09 2.18 10.20
C PHE A 93 -11.13 1.48 9.31
N LYS A 94 -12.02 2.27 8.71
CA LYS A 94 -13.01 1.77 7.74
C LYS A 94 -12.32 1.31 6.47
N LYS A 95 -12.77 0.22 5.88
CA LYS A 95 -12.16 -0.36 4.68
C LYS A 95 -12.13 0.62 3.52
N GLU A 96 -13.18 1.40 3.35
CA GLU A 96 -13.36 2.32 2.23
C GLU A 96 -12.34 3.47 2.23
N ALA A 97 -11.78 3.81 3.40
CA ALA A 97 -10.77 4.85 3.52
C ALA A 97 -9.46 4.49 2.81
N VAL A 98 -9.14 3.19 2.69
CA VAL A 98 -7.90 2.74 2.06
C VAL A 98 -7.84 3.11 0.58
N PHE A 99 -8.98 3.15 -0.12
CA PHE A 99 -9.02 3.47 -1.55
C PHE A 99 -8.70 4.95 -1.80
N LYS A 100 -9.20 5.84 -0.93
CA LYS A 100 -8.84 7.27 -0.98
C LYS A 100 -7.36 7.47 -0.70
N LEU A 101 -6.84 6.78 0.32
CA LEU A 101 -5.43 6.83 0.68
C LEU A 101 -4.53 6.31 -0.44
N ALA A 102 -4.88 5.17 -1.04
CA ALA A 102 -4.15 4.57 -2.16
C ALA A 102 -4.10 5.50 -3.38
N CYS A 103 -5.23 6.16 -3.69
CA CYS A 103 -5.26 7.16 -4.76
C CYS A 103 -4.37 8.38 -4.47
N GLN A 104 -4.33 8.86 -3.22
CA GLN A 104 -3.42 9.94 -2.83
C GLN A 104 -1.96 9.51 -3.01
N ILE A 105 -1.61 8.29 -2.55
CA ILE A 105 -0.28 7.72 -2.71
C ILE A 105 0.13 7.68 -4.20
N GLN A 106 -0.74 7.17 -5.07
CA GLN A 106 -0.47 7.13 -6.51
C GLN A 106 -0.22 8.52 -7.10
N LYS A 107 -1.01 9.53 -6.73
CA LYS A 107 -0.78 10.91 -7.19
C LYS A 107 0.61 11.43 -6.83
N HIS A 108 1.18 11.02 -5.70
CA HIS A 108 2.55 11.40 -5.34
C HIS A 108 3.59 10.66 -6.20
N PHE A 109 3.37 9.38 -6.50
CA PHE A 109 4.19 8.61 -7.44
C PHE A 109 4.18 9.23 -8.84
N ASP A 110 3.00 9.51 -9.38
CA ASP A 110 2.82 10.09 -10.72
C ASP A 110 3.53 11.46 -10.85
N LYS A 111 3.52 12.25 -9.78
CA LYS A 111 4.22 13.54 -9.71
C LYS A 111 5.72 13.42 -9.41
N GLY A 112 6.21 12.25 -9.04
CA GLY A 112 7.59 12.05 -8.60
C GLY A 112 7.94 12.75 -7.28
N THR A 113 6.94 13.17 -6.52
CA THR A 113 7.10 13.85 -5.22
C THR A 113 7.26 12.83 -4.08
N PRO A 114 7.81 13.22 -2.91
CA PRO A 114 7.74 12.41 -1.70
C PRO A 114 6.31 11.95 -1.41
N VAL A 115 6.13 10.68 -1.06
CA VAL A 115 4.81 10.14 -0.72
C VAL A 115 4.53 10.43 0.75
N VAL A 116 4.14 11.67 1.01
CA VAL A 116 3.73 12.16 2.33
C VAL A 116 2.28 12.61 2.25
N VAL A 117 1.39 11.80 2.81
CA VAL A 117 -0.06 11.99 2.70
C VAL A 117 -0.67 12.27 4.07
N HIS A 118 -1.58 13.24 4.10
CA HIS A 118 -2.34 13.59 5.29
C HIS A 118 -3.78 13.08 5.15
N PHE A 119 -4.28 12.42 6.19
CA PHE A 119 -5.68 12.02 6.27
C PHE A 119 -6.19 12.07 7.72
N GLU A 120 -7.51 12.19 7.85
CA GLU A 120 -8.21 12.11 9.13
C GLU A 120 -9.20 10.95 9.04
N GLU A 121 -9.20 10.06 10.04
CA GLU A 121 -10.13 8.94 10.09
C GLU A 121 -10.72 8.75 11.48
N THR A 122 -11.91 8.15 11.52
CA THR A 122 -12.51 7.70 12.78
C THR A 122 -11.92 6.35 13.18
N VAL A 123 -11.32 6.28 14.36
CA VAL A 123 -10.79 5.05 14.94
C VAL A 123 -11.96 4.12 15.26
N LEU A 124 -11.89 2.88 14.80
CA LEU A 124 -12.84 1.83 15.12
C LEU A 124 -12.49 1.16 16.46
N ASP A 125 -13.49 0.63 17.15
CA ASP A 125 -13.26 -0.25 18.29
C ASP A 125 -12.45 -1.47 17.87
N ASN A 126 -11.46 -1.84 18.67
CA ASN A 126 -10.67 -3.04 18.48
C ASN A 126 -10.33 -3.67 19.83
N LEU A 127 -11.19 -4.60 20.27
CA LEU A 127 -11.07 -5.27 21.56
C LEU A 127 -9.81 -6.13 21.70
N TRP A 128 -9.31 -6.69 20.59
CA TRP A 128 -8.07 -7.48 20.61
C TRP A 128 -6.89 -6.63 21.08
N TRP A 129 -6.82 -5.40 20.58
CA TRP A 129 -5.82 -4.43 20.98
C TRP A 129 -6.27 -3.54 22.15
N GLY A 130 -7.45 -3.74 22.74
CA GLY A 130 -7.94 -2.87 23.81
C GLY A 130 -8.10 -1.40 23.39
N ILE A 131 -8.40 -1.14 22.12
CA ILE A 131 -8.63 0.21 21.58
C ILE A 131 -10.14 0.48 21.63
N THR A 132 -10.52 1.55 22.32
CA THR A 132 -11.86 2.15 22.22
C THR A 132 -11.83 3.20 21.11
N GLY A 133 -12.69 3.02 20.12
CA GLY A 133 -12.85 3.89 18.96
C GLY A 133 -13.88 5.00 19.18
N GLY A 134 -14.44 5.51 18.07
CA GLY A 134 -15.44 6.58 18.06
C GLY A 134 -14.85 8.00 18.09
N TRP A 135 -13.53 8.14 17.98
CA TRP A 135 -12.83 9.43 17.95
C TRP A 135 -12.00 9.56 16.67
N LYS A 136 -11.66 10.81 16.32
CA LYS A 136 -10.89 11.14 15.11
C LYS A 136 -9.40 11.19 15.40
N VAL A 137 -8.61 10.58 14.53
CA VAL A 137 -7.16 10.69 14.49
C VAL A 137 -6.74 11.37 13.19
N GLU A 138 -5.83 12.33 13.30
CA GLU A 138 -5.14 12.95 12.19
C GLU A 138 -3.80 12.23 11.99
N VAL A 139 -3.51 11.85 10.75
CA VAL A 139 -2.33 11.06 10.40
C VAL A 139 -1.59 11.71 9.25
N VAL A 140 -0.30 11.94 9.42
CA VAL A 140 0.64 12.15 8.32
C VAL A 140 1.39 10.85 8.09
N LEU A 141 1.05 10.15 7.01
CA LEU A 141 1.72 8.94 6.57
C LEU A 141 2.88 9.33 5.66
N VAL A 142 4.08 8.91 6.05
CA VAL A 142 5.29 8.94 5.23
C VAL A 142 5.48 7.54 4.67
N TYR A 143 5.16 7.34 3.40
CA TYR A 143 5.29 6.04 2.74
C TYR A 143 6.63 5.98 2.00
N LEU A 144 7.49 5.03 2.37
CA LEU A 144 8.82 4.90 1.76
C LEU A 144 8.71 4.61 0.26
N SER A 145 9.32 5.47 -0.55
CA SER A 145 9.34 5.35 -2.01
C SER A 145 10.53 6.10 -2.61
N LYS A 146 10.85 5.81 -3.88
CA LYS A 146 11.82 6.59 -4.67
C LYS A 146 11.12 7.85 -5.20
N SER A 147 11.46 9.03 -4.67
CA SER A 147 10.98 10.32 -5.19
C SER A 147 11.87 10.77 -6.35
N LYS A 148 11.28 10.99 -7.53
CA LYS A 148 12.01 11.54 -8.68
C LYS A 148 12.63 12.90 -8.36
N GLN A 149 11.89 13.79 -7.71
CA GLN A 149 12.40 15.12 -7.32
C GLN A 149 13.63 15.03 -6.41
N PHE A 150 13.62 14.11 -5.44
CA PHE A 150 14.80 13.87 -4.61
C PHE A 150 15.98 13.37 -5.44
N VAL A 151 15.75 12.36 -6.30
CA VAL A 151 16.78 11.76 -7.14
C VAL A 151 17.38 12.79 -8.09
N ASP A 152 16.57 13.68 -8.68
CA ASP A 152 17.03 14.73 -9.58
C ASP A 152 18.02 15.71 -8.91
N LEU A 153 17.92 15.89 -7.59
CA LEU A 153 18.81 16.75 -6.78
C LEU A 153 20.13 16.06 -6.39
N LEU A 154 20.26 14.74 -6.61
CA LEU A 154 21.47 14.02 -6.25
C LEU A 154 22.62 14.34 -7.21
N PRO A 155 23.88 14.27 -6.73
CA PRO A 155 25.06 14.26 -7.58
C PRO A 155 25.00 13.16 -8.66
N GLU A 156 25.62 13.41 -9.81
CA GLU A 156 25.52 12.52 -10.98
C GLU A 156 26.10 11.13 -10.71
N ASP A 157 27.23 11.04 -10.00
CA ASP A 157 27.84 9.79 -9.57
C ASP A 157 26.88 8.93 -8.71
N THR A 158 26.07 9.56 -7.87
CA THR A 158 25.07 8.89 -7.04
C THR A 158 23.89 8.40 -7.87
N LYS A 159 23.49 9.15 -8.91
CA LYS A 159 22.44 8.72 -9.85
C LYS A 159 22.89 7.52 -10.66
N GLU A 160 24.13 7.50 -11.16
CA GLU A 160 24.71 6.35 -11.86
C GLU A 160 24.69 5.09 -10.98
N LEU A 161 25.04 5.22 -9.69
CA LEU A 161 24.96 4.11 -8.72
C LEU A 161 23.53 3.62 -8.45
N LEU A 162 22.52 4.49 -8.62
CA LEU A 162 21.11 4.12 -8.46
C LEU A 162 20.53 3.40 -9.68
N ASP A 163 21.17 3.52 -10.84
CA ASP A 163 20.78 2.86 -12.09
C ASP A 163 21.48 1.49 -12.26
N ASP A 164 22.52 1.22 -11.46
CA ASP A 164 23.17 -0.10 -11.37
C ASP A 164 22.45 -1.02 -10.36
N ASP A 165 21.61 -1.93 -10.88
CA ASP A 165 20.89 -2.94 -10.11
C ASP A 165 21.79 -3.94 -9.35
N SER A 166 23.08 -4.00 -9.68
CA SER A 166 24.09 -4.84 -9.01
C SER A 166 25.02 -4.06 -8.07
N GLY A 167 24.90 -2.73 -8.06
CA GLY A 167 25.80 -1.83 -7.36
C GLY A 167 25.54 -1.68 -5.87
N GLU A 168 26.31 -0.79 -5.23
CA GLU A 168 26.25 -0.52 -3.78
C GLU A 168 24.88 0.00 -3.32
N LEU A 169 24.15 0.67 -4.21
CA LEU A 169 22.80 1.20 -3.97
C LEU A 169 21.69 0.33 -4.57
N SER A 170 21.99 -0.90 -4.98
CA SER A 170 21.01 -1.83 -5.54
C SER A 170 19.76 -1.95 -4.66
N LYS A 171 18.59 -1.98 -5.30
CA LYS A 171 17.26 -2.08 -4.66
C LYS A 171 16.89 -0.90 -3.77
N TYR A 172 17.66 0.17 -3.70
CA TYR A 172 17.25 1.37 -2.97
C TYR A 172 15.89 1.91 -3.48
N PRO A 173 14.97 2.36 -2.59
CA PRO A 173 15.08 2.38 -1.13
C PRO A 173 14.57 1.11 -0.43
N HIS A 174 14.21 0.07 -1.18
CA HIS A 174 13.56 -1.16 -0.71
C HIS A 174 14.54 -2.35 -0.58
N PHE A 175 15.67 -2.14 0.09
CA PHE A 175 16.61 -3.21 0.40
C PHE A 175 16.22 -3.94 1.70
N PRO A 176 16.57 -5.24 1.86
CA PRO A 176 16.30 -5.95 3.10
C PRO A 176 17.05 -5.33 4.28
N THR A 177 16.37 -5.12 5.40
CA THR A 177 16.95 -4.59 6.65
C THR A 177 17.05 -5.63 7.77
N ALA A 178 16.46 -6.82 7.57
CA ALA A 178 16.51 -7.90 8.55
C ALA A 178 17.96 -8.30 8.85
N GLY A 179 18.27 -8.45 10.14
CA GLY A 179 19.63 -8.78 10.58
C GLY A 179 20.67 -7.68 10.34
N GLY A 180 20.25 -6.45 10.07
CA GLY A 180 21.17 -5.34 9.75
C GLY A 180 21.72 -5.40 8.32
N ALA A 181 21.03 -6.09 7.42
CA ALA A 181 21.36 -6.08 6.00
C ALA A 181 21.27 -4.65 5.41
N GLY A 182 22.23 -4.32 4.55
CA GLY A 182 22.36 -3.02 3.90
C GLY A 182 23.80 -2.48 3.92
N THR A 183 24.14 -1.64 2.95
CA THR A 183 25.44 -0.96 2.88
C THR A 183 25.39 0.38 3.63
N LYS A 184 26.56 0.92 3.98
CA LYS A 184 26.64 2.27 4.57
C LYS A 184 26.06 3.32 3.62
N ALA A 185 26.34 3.20 2.31
CA ALA A 185 25.79 4.11 1.31
C ALA A 185 24.26 4.04 1.24
N GLN A 186 23.66 2.84 1.28
CA GLN A 186 22.21 2.67 1.31
C GLN A 186 21.56 3.37 2.52
N PHE A 187 22.12 3.19 3.72
CA PHE A 187 21.59 3.83 4.93
C PHE A 187 21.79 5.35 4.94
N ASN A 188 22.94 5.84 4.46
CA ASN A 188 23.19 7.28 4.33
C ASN A 188 22.20 7.91 3.35
N LEU A 189 21.98 7.30 2.19
CA LEU A 189 21.04 7.80 1.20
C LEU A 189 19.60 7.76 1.73
N LEU A 190 19.20 6.66 2.37
CA LEU A 190 17.88 6.54 3.00
C LEU A 190 17.64 7.61 4.08
N THR A 191 18.68 7.96 4.84
CA THR A 191 18.62 9.05 5.82
C THR A 191 18.39 10.40 5.14
N ALA A 192 19.16 10.70 4.09
CA ALA A 192 18.99 11.93 3.29
C ALA A 192 17.60 12.01 2.64
N THR A 193 17.05 10.88 2.18
CA THR A 193 15.69 10.79 1.65
C THR A 193 14.65 11.12 2.71
N SER A 194 14.81 10.56 3.91
CA SER A 194 13.90 10.80 5.02
C SER A 194 13.91 12.28 5.43
N GLU A 195 15.10 12.90 5.48
CA GLU A 195 15.25 14.33 5.72
C GLU A 195 14.56 15.16 4.62
N TYR A 196 14.77 14.80 3.35
CA TYR A 196 14.10 15.48 2.23
C TYR A 196 12.58 15.37 2.31
N PHE A 197 12.04 14.19 2.64
CA PHE A 197 10.59 13.97 2.76
C PHE A 197 9.99 14.88 3.83
N VAL A 198 10.64 15.00 4.98
CA VAL A 198 10.21 15.89 6.07
C VAL A 198 10.32 17.36 5.67
N LYS A 199 11.47 17.79 5.12
CA LYS A 199 11.70 19.20 4.75
C LYS A 199 10.77 19.68 3.64
N SER A 200 10.61 18.89 2.59
CA SER A 200 9.71 19.23 1.46
C SER A 200 8.24 19.20 1.85
N SER A 201 7.89 18.50 2.93
CA SER A 201 6.52 18.42 3.47
C SER A 201 6.36 19.22 4.77
N GLU A 202 7.26 20.15 5.07
CA GLU A 202 7.34 20.85 6.36
C GLU A 202 6.01 21.45 6.80
N LYS A 203 5.24 22.04 5.87
CA LYS A 203 3.91 22.60 6.16
C LYS A 203 2.96 21.55 6.76
N LEU A 204 2.95 20.32 6.24
CA LEU A 204 2.11 19.23 6.77
C LEU A 204 2.56 18.83 8.18
N PHE A 205 3.87 18.69 8.41
CA PHE A 205 4.40 18.34 9.72
C PHE A 205 4.15 19.44 10.75
N ARG A 206 4.31 20.71 10.37
CA ARG A 206 4.02 21.86 11.24
C ARG A 206 2.54 21.95 11.57
N LYS A 207 1.67 21.74 10.59
CA LYS A 207 0.22 21.69 10.83
C LYS A 207 -0.15 20.57 11.81
N LEU A 208 0.37 19.36 11.60
CA LEU A 208 0.07 18.22 12.46
C LEU A 208 0.66 18.37 13.88
N LEU A 209 1.93 18.73 14.00
CA LEU A 209 2.67 18.74 15.27
C LEU A 209 2.59 20.08 16.00
N GLY A 210 2.27 21.16 15.30
CA GLY A 210 2.14 22.49 15.86
C GLY A 210 1.04 22.56 16.91
N LYS A 211 1.19 23.49 17.86
CA LYS A 211 0.03 23.94 18.64
C LYS A 211 -0.82 24.78 17.67
N GLY A 212 -2.13 24.60 17.69
CA GLY A 212 -3.06 25.20 16.72
C GLY A 212 -3.10 26.72 16.77
N ASP A 213 -2.05 27.37 16.29
CA ASP A 213 -2.05 28.78 15.95
C ASP A 213 -2.71 28.89 14.57
N GLU A 214 -4.03 28.68 14.57
CA GLU A 214 -4.97 28.73 13.44
C GLU A 214 -5.04 30.11 12.76
N LYS A 215 -4.09 31.02 13.04
CA LYS A 215 -4.14 32.44 12.68
C LYS A 215 -3.25 32.84 11.51
N ASP A 216 -2.34 31.98 11.06
CA ASP A 216 -1.30 32.39 10.10
C ASP A 216 -1.52 31.91 8.65
N ASP A 217 -2.54 31.08 8.38
CA ASP A 217 -2.76 30.53 7.03
C ASP A 217 -3.71 31.38 6.14
N ASP A 218 -4.44 32.35 6.69
CA ASP A 218 -5.37 33.20 5.92
C ASP A 218 -4.70 34.30 5.07
N GLU A 219 -3.40 34.59 5.29
CA GLU A 219 -2.68 35.61 4.53
C GLU A 219 -1.92 35.06 3.30
N ALA A 220 -1.58 33.77 3.25
CA ALA A 220 -0.76 33.21 2.18
C ALA A 220 -1.56 32.78 0.93
N GLU A 221 -2.86 32.49 1.04
CA GLU A 221 -3.68 32.09 -0.13
C GLU A 221 -4.23 33.28 -0.92
N LYS A 222 -4.06 34.52 -0.42
CA LYS A 222 -4.49 35.73 -1.14
C LYS A 222 -3.48 36.25 -2.18
N THR A 223 -2.23 35.79 -2.18
CA THR A 223 -1.19 36.37 -3.06
C THR A 223 -1.10 35.77 -4.48
N ASP A 224 -1.84 34.71 -4.79
CA ASP A 224 -1.85 34.13 -6.15
C ASP A 224 -3.09 34.47 -6.97
N LYS A 225 -4.18 34.96 -6.37
CA LYS A 225 -5.37 35.39 -7.13
C LYS A 225 -5.26 36.80 -7.69
N ASP A 226 -4.37 37.64 -7.16
CA ASP A 226 -4.21 39.03 -7.63
C ASP A 226 -3.15 39.19 -8.74
N LYS A 227 -2.42 38.14 -9.13
CA LYS A 227 -1.47 38.20 -10.25
C LYS A 227 -2.07 37.88 -11.63
N ASP A 228 -3.28 37.33 -11.67
CA ASP A 228 -3.98 37.05 -12.93
C ASP A 228 -4.96 38.16 -13.34
N VAL A 229 -5.16 39.20 -12.52
CA VAL A 229 -6.03 40.34 -12.86
C VAL A 229 -5.28 41.48 -13.56
N GLU A 230 -3.94 41.55 -13.46
CA GLU A 230 -3.14 42.63 -14.06
C GLU A 230 -2.50 42.28 -15.42
N LYS A 231 -3.08 41.32 -16.17
CA LYS A 231 -2.66 41.02 -17.55
C LYS A 231 -3.79 41.06 -18.59
N THR A 232 -4.95 41.62 -18.24
CA THR A 232 -6.09 41.78 -19.17
C THR A 232 -6.50 43.26 -19.32
N ALA A 233 -5.51 44.14 -19.49
CA ALA A 233 -5.75 45.55 -19.81
C ALA A 233 -4.81 46.06 -20.91
N GLN A 234 -4.63 45.29 -21.98
CA GLN A 234 -3.97 45.79 -23.19
C GLN A 234 -4.31 44.97 -24.45
N ASP A 235 -5.59 44.75 -24.72
CA ASP A 235 -6.03 44.52 -26.10
C ASP A 235 -7.50 44.89 -26.28
N LYS A 236 -7.73 46.15 -26.67
CA LYS A 236 -9.02 46.62 -27.18
C LYS A 236 -8.79 47.05 -28.62
N GLY A 237 -9.20 46.21 -29.56
CA GLY A 237 -9.29 46.61 -30.95
C GLY A 237 -9.47 45.45 -31.91
N THR A 238 -10.66 44.88 -32.00
CA THR A 238 -11.47 44.97 -33.24
C THR A 238 -12.81 44.28 -33.04
N ASP A 239 -13.84 45.02 -33.42
CA ASP A 239 -15.24 44.63 -33.44
C ASP A 239 -15.52 43.50 -34.45
N LYS A 240 -16.67 42.86 -34.22
CA LYS A 240 -17.66 42.51 -35.25
C LYS A 240 -17.50 41.16 -35.94
N GLU A 241 -17.99 40.10 -35.29
CA GLU A 241 -18.76 39.00 -35.93
C GLU A 241 -19.23 37.98 -34.88
N GLU A 242 -20.19 38.37 -34.04
CA GLU A 242 -21.05 37.43 -33.31
C GLU A 242 -22.49 37.91 -33.43
N LYS A 243 -23.19 37.41 -34.46
CA LYS A 243 -24.65 37.46 -34.51
C LYS A 243 -25.24 36.47 -35.51
N GLU A 244 -24.77 35.22 -35.51
CA GLU A 244 -25.42 34.18 -36.32
C GLU A 244 -25.06 32.74 -35.89
N GLU A 245 -25.11 32.38 -34.60
CA GLU A 245 -25.02 30.96 -34.23
C GLU A 245 -25.75 30.56 -32.93
N GLU A 246 -26.83 31.28 -32.55
CA GLU A 246 -27.60 30.98 -31.33
C GLU A 246 -29.07 30.63 -31.61
N GLU A 247 -29.37 29.99 -32.75
CA GLU A 247 -30.73 29.57 -33.10
C GLU A 247 -30.84 28.12 -33.63
N LYS A 248 -30.00 27.20 -33.13
CA LYS A 248 -30.05 25.77 -33.53
C LYS A 248 -30.03 24.73 -32.41
N LYS A 249 -30.23 25.12 -31.14
CA LYS A 249 -30.39 24.18 -30.01
C LYS A 249 -31.77 24.31 -29.37
N LYS A 250 -32.82 23.96 -30.12
CA LYS A 250 -34.18 23.74 -29.61
C LYS A 250 -34.96 22.81 -30.56
N LYS A 251 -34.46 21.59 -30.71
CA LYS A 251 -35.19 20.40 -31.16
C LYS A 251 -34.35 19.20 -30.76
N ASP A 252 -35.02 18.09 -30.45
CA ASP A 252 -34.48 16.82 -29.95
C ASP A 252 -34.48 16.68 -28.42
N THR A 253 -35.67 16.88 -27.84
CA THR A 253 -36.10 16.16 -26.63
C THR A 253 -37.45 15.53 -26.95
N ASP A 254 -37.45 14.33 -27.53
CA ASP A 254 -38.60 13.42 -27.56
C ASP A 254 -38.19 12.07 -28.18
N THR A 255 -37.37 11.27 -27.49
CA THR A 255 -37.34 9.80 -27.68
C THR A 255 -36.70 9.07 -26.49
N GLU A 256 -37.32 9.08 -25.31
CA GLU A 256 -36.99 8.13 -24.23
C GLU A 256 -38.26 7.62 -23.57
N ALA A 257 -38.90 6.64 -24.22
CA ALA A 257 -39.89 5.76 -23.59
C ALA A 257 -40.13 4.53 -24.50
N LYS A 258 -39.14 3.62 -24.55
CA LYS A 258 -39.26 2.21 -24.97
C LYS A 258 -37.85 1.61 -25.07
N ASN A 259 -37.30 1.15 -23.96
CA ASN A 259 -36.26 0.11 -23.88
C ASN A 259 -36.05 -0.20 -22.39
N HIS A 260 -37.03 -0.84 -21.77
CA HIS A 260 -36.90 -1.36 -20.41
C HIS A 260 -37.48 -2.78 -20.41
N ASP A 261 -36.86 -3.68 -21.17
CA ASP A 261 -37.16 -5.13 -21.11
C ASP A 261 -36.08 -6.01 -21.79
N LYS A 262 -34.82 -5.55 -21.88
CA LYS A 262 -33.70 -6.33 -22.45
C LYS A 262 -32.47 -6.48 -21.54
N ASP A 263 -32.42 -5.80 -20.39
CA ASP A 263 -31.24 -5.82 -19.53
C ASP A 263 -31.21 -6.96 -18.49
N THR A 264 -32.31 -7.70 -18.32
CA THR A 264 -32.40 -8.79 -17.33
C THR A 264 -31.87 -10.15 -17.83
N GLU A 265 -31.51 -10.28 -19.11
CA GLU A 265 -30.92 -11.51 -19.68
C GLU A 265 -29.39 -11.44 -19.84
N ALA A 266 -28.80 -10.24 -19.78
CA ALA A 266 -27.35 -10.05 -19.84
C ALA A 266 -26.66 -10.32 -18.49
N GLU A 267 -27.25 -9.90 -17.37
CA GLU A 267 -26.67 -10.12 -16.02
C GLU A 267 -26.61 -11.61 -15.59
N LYS A 268 -27.44 -12.48 -16.16
CA LYS A 268 -27.37 -13.93 -15.89
C LYS A 268 -26.24 -14.63 -16.65
N LYS A 269 -25.76 -14.10 -17.78
CA LYS A 269 -24.67 -14.74 -18.55
C LYS A 269 -23.28 -14.41 -18.00
N ASP A 270 -23.13 -13.31 -17.28
CA ASP A 270 -21.84 -12.93 -16.70
C ASP A 270 -21.59 -13.61 -15.35
N THR A 271 -22.64 -13.88 -14.57
CA THR A 271 -22.54 -14.63 -13.30
C THR A 271 -22.17 -16.10 -13.50
N ASP A 272 -22.62 -16.74 -14.57
CA ASP A 272 -22.26 -18.14 -14.87
C ASP A 272 -20.80 -18.28 -15.36
N LYS A 273 -20.24 -17.26 -16.06
CA LYS A 273 -18.84 -17.26 -16.51
C LYS A 273 -17.86 -17.07 -15.35
N GLU A 274 -18.22 -16.25 -14.38
CA GLU A 274 -17.38 -16.00 -13.20
C GLU A 274 -17.27 -17.25 -12.31
N ALA A 275 -18.38 -17.98 -12.13
CA ALA A 275 -18.39 -19.25 -11.42
C ALA A 275 -17.59 -20.37 -12.13
N GLU A 276 -17.50 -20.34 -13.46
CA GLU A 276 -16.70 -21.29 -14.24
C GLU A 276 -15.19 -20.98 -14.19
N ALA A 277 -14.82 -19.70 -14.14
CA ALA A 277 -13.44 -19.26 -13.95
C ALA A 277 -12.91 -19.65 -12.56
N GLU A 278 -13.69 -19.43 -11.50
CA GLU A 278 -13.31 -19.78 -10.13
C GLU A 278 -13.10 -21.30 -9.94
N LYS A 279 -13.88 -22.13 -10.65
CA LYS A 279 -13.70 -23.60 -10.65
C LYS A 279 -12.41 -24.03 -11.36
N LYS A 280 -12.03 -23.36 -12.46
CA LYS A 280 -10.78 -23.65 -13.20
C LYS A 280 -9.55 -23.28 -12.38
N ASP A 281 -9.59 -22.18 -11.62
CA ASP A 281 -8.46 -21.78 -10.78
C ASP A 281 -8.31 -22.69 -9.55
N LYS A 282 -9.42 -23.12 -8.92
CA LYS A 282 -9.38 -24.13 -7.85
C LYS A 282 -8.85 -25.49 -8.33
N ALA A 283 -9.11 -25.86 -9.58
CA ALA A 283 -8.58 -27.10 -10.16
C ALA A 283 -7.05 -27.01 -10.40
N LYS A 284 -6.57 -25.89 -10.94
CA LYS A 284 -5.12 -25.66 -11.16
C LYS A 284 -4.34 -25.64 -9.84
N GLY A 285 -4.89 -25.03 -8.78
CA GLY A 285 -4.25 -25.03 -7.47
C GLY A 285 -4.06 -26.43 -6.89
N LYS A 286 -5.08 -27.30 -7.03
CA LYS A 286 -5.01 -28.70 -6.56
C LYS A 286 -4.00 -29.54 -7.35
N GLU A 287 -3.84 -29.28 -8.64
CA GLU A 287 -2.86 -29.99 -9.47
C GLU A 287 -1.42 -29.59 -9.11
N ALA A 288 -1.18 -28.31 -8.83
CA ALA A 288 0.12 -27.83 -8.36
C ALA A 288 0.48 -28.42 -6.99
N GLU A 289 -0.46 -28.43 -6.04
CA GLU A 289 -0.23 -29.03 -4.71
C GLU A 289 0.06 -30.54 -4.79
N LYS A 290 -0.59 -31.25 -5.73
CA LYS A 290 -0.32 -32.68 -5.96
C LYS A 290 1.10 -32.90 -6.50
N LYS A 291 1.55 -32.08 -7.46
CA LYS A 291 2.90 -32.16 -8.05
C LYS A 291 3.99 -31.86 -7.02
N ASP A 292 3.76 -30.94 -6.11
CA ASP A 292 4.72 -30.65 -5.04
C ASP A 292 4.81 -31.79 -4.03
N LYS A 293 3.68 -32.43 -3.69
CA LYS A 293 3.65 -33.63 -2.82
C LYS A 293 4.35 -34.83 -3.45
N GLU A 294 4.18 -35.04 -4.76
CA GLU A 294 4.89 -36.11 -5.50
C GLU A 294 6.40 -35.87 -5.50
N LYS A 295 6.87 -34.64 -5.75
CA LYS A 295 8.30 -34.29 -5.68
C LYS A 295 8.90 -34.44 -4.28
N GLU A 296 8.12 -34.14 -3.23
CA GLU A 296 8.58 -34.33 -1.86
C GLU A 296 8.69 -35.81 -1.49
N ALA A 297 7.80 -36.65 -2.03
CA ALA A 297 7.86 -38.10 -1.87
C ALA A 297 9.07 -38.72 -2.59
N GLU A 298 9.35 -38.30 -3.83
CA GLU A 298 10.54 -38.75 -4.59
C GLU A 298 11.86 -38.42 -3.85
N LYS A 299 11.96 -37.21 -3.29
CA LYS A 299 13.14 -36.82 -2.49
C LYS A 299 13.32 -37.60 -1.20
N ARG A 300 12.24 -38.15 -0.62
CA ARG A 300 12.34 -39.02 0.56
C ARG A 300 12.87 -40.39 0.17
N THR A 301 12.38 -40.95 -0.93
CA THR A 301 12.86 -42.24 -1.42
C THR A 301 14.34 -42.22 -1.80
N GLU A 302 14.84 -41.14 -2.42
CA GLU A 302 16.28 -41.00 -2.75
C GLU A 302 17.16 -40.97 -1.48
N LYS A 303 16.70 -40.28 -0.42
CA LYS A 303 17.44 -40.24 0.85
C LYS A 303 17.50 -41.57 1.58
N ASP A 304 16.45 -42.38 1.46
CA ASP A 304 16.40 -43.68 2.11
C ASP A 304 17.32 -44.67 1.39
N THR A 305 17.42 -44.62 0.05
CA THR A 305 18.38 -45.42 -0.72
C THR A 305 19.84 -45.03 -0.45
N ASP A 306 20.15 -43.74 -0.35
CA ASP A 306 21.51 -43.28 -0.02
C ASP A 306 21.94 -43.74 1.39
N LYS A 307 20.98 -43.92 2.31
CA LYS A 307 21.23 -44.39 3.66
C LYS A 307 21.52 -45.89 3.69
N GLU A 308 20.75 -46.69 2.95
CA GLU A 308 20.97 -48.15 2.84
C GLU A 308 22.32 -48.47 2.17
N GLU A 309 22.68 -47.79 1.08
CA GLU A 309 23.98 -48.00 0.43
C GLU A 309 25.16 -47.65 1.34
N LYS A 310 25.00 -46.65 2.21
CA LYS A 310 26.02 -46.26 3.17
C LYS A 310 26.17 -47.29 4.29
N GLU A 311 25.06 -47.81 4.81
CA GLU A 311 25.07 -48.87 5.85
C GLU A 311 25.67 -50.18 5.29
N GLU A 312 25.33 -50.57 4.05
CA GLU A 312 25.89 -51.79 3.44
C GLU A 312 27.39 -51.68 3.14
N LYS A 313 27.90 -50.45 2.90
CA LYS A 313 29.33 -50.21 2.70
C LYS A 313 30.11 -50.27 4.02
N GLU A 314 29.54 -49.75 5.10
CA GLU A 314 30.16 -49.81 6.43
C GLU A 314 30.23 -51.27 6.93
N GLU A 315 29.22 -52.13 6.67
CA GLU A 315 29.27 -53.56 7.02
C GLU A 315 30.28 -54.39 6.22
N ARG A 316 30.68 -53.96 5.01
CA ARG A 316 31.71 -54.66 4.21
C ARG A 316 33.14 -54.29 4.59
N GLU A 317 33.33 -53.20 5.33
CA GLU A 317 34.65 -52.73 5.78
C GLU A 317 35.01 -53.26 7.19
N GLU A 318 34.06 -53.85 7.93
CA GLU A 318 34.27 -54.61 9.18
C GLU A 318 34.58 -56.11 8.94
#